data_AF-A0A8J2JVU1-F1
#
_entry.id   AF-A0A8J2JVU1-F1
#
_cell.length_a   1.000
_cell.length_b   1.000
_cell.length_c   1.000
_cell.angle_alpha   90.00
_cell.angle_beta   90.00
_cell.angle_gamma   90.00
#
_symmetry.space_group_name_H-M   'P 1'
#
loop_
_entity.id
_entity.type
_entity.pdbx_description
1 polymer ?
#
loop_
_entity_poly.entity_id
_entity_poly.type
_entity_poly.pdbx_seq_one_letter_code
_entity_poly.pdbx_strand_id
1 'polypeptide(L)'
;ASPTSRIFDNSVFVPRTPPSSVIVSDLYASKDLSAWIANHSLWFSYDWLVTAETFKAFLFIWVITKPSLTHSALWDGFEKISWILLIMSVSMVILALKRARNKDVQSVSSAQIVVFLLLEQGQLPSRKSLKILGVKASALISLWALMCIVISNGYKGNMFSLLTAISSPEVPRNLDQILNLKTPLITGAAYEDGYGEINSLIHQTIYEVQQHEHLSSSLNQTISRLSNKVVFTTSEISEMISSQTYQRITVNKTSLPSSGKMFELPKAYIYIGEAEDVSLYSMLLAVTKKKPLILPGPNIDLFWQRVPMLVLRNFFTEVYKQAAFQIVESGLWHLWEQYENVHSKLLEMKKFIQLETESNYKYKNLTVADNRLFKTPGQRKWNILRLIWGKSIALRAIMVVDGLKTEAFTVVFTVYAVGNLVGLAGCIIEICFVRLIGTTSTPIFLP
;
A
#
# COMPACT_ATOMS: atom_id res chain seq x y z
N ALA A 1 -17.33 1.05 -52.20
CA ALA A 1 -17.91 1.45 -50.91
C ALA A 1 -18.79 0.30 -50.42
N SER A 2 -18.20 -0.60 -49.64
CA SER A 2 -18.87 -1.75 -49.01
C SER A 2 -18.79 -1.55 -47.49
N PRO A 3 -19.86 -1.80 -46.72
CA PRO A 3 -19.80 -1.67 -45.29
C PRO A 3 -18.98 -2.83 -44.74
N THR A 4 -17.79 -2.52 -44.23
CA THR A 4 -16.99 -3.41 -43.39
C THR A 4 -17.80 -3.79 -42.16
N SER A 5 -18.25 -5.03 -42.12
CA SER A 5 -18.67 -5.72 -40.92
C SER A 5 -17.53 -5.68 -39.92
N ARG A 6 -17.67 -4.87 -38.87
CA ARG A 6 -16.87 -5.03 -37.65
C ARG A 6 -17.29 -6.37 -37.04
N ILE A 7 -16.49 -7.38 -37.31
CA ILE A 7 -16.44 -8.59 -36.49
C ILE A 7 -15.99 -8.10 -35.11
N PHE A 8 -16.94 -8.01 -34.18
CA PHE A 8 -16.59 -8.09 -32.78
C PHE A 8 -15.94 -9.47 -32.62
N ASP A 9 -14.63 -9.48 -32.38
CA ASP A 9 -13.93 -10.65 -31.87
C ASP A 9 -14.50 -10.93 -30.47
N ASN A 10 -15.65 -11.62 -30.45
CA ASN A 10 -16.13 -12.35 -29.29
C ASN A 10 -15.25 -13.59 -29.14
N SER A 11 -13.94 -13.38 -28.93
CA SER A 11 -13.11 -14.43 -28.39
C SER A 11 -13.66 -14.68 -26.99
N VAL A 12 -14.54 -15.68 -26.89
CA VAL A 12 -14.96 -16.29 -25.64
C VAL A 12 -13.69 -16.44 -24.82
N PHE A 13 -13.64 -15.72 -23.72
CA PHE A 13 -12.51 -15.72 -22.81
C PHE A 13 -12.51 -17.10 -22.15
N VAL A 14 -11.93 -18.09 -22.83
CA VAL A 14 -11.61 -19.36 -22.20
C VAL A 14 -10.54 -19.00 -21.17
N PRO A 15 -10.81 -19.10 -19.86
CA PRO A 15 -9.80 -18.81 -18.87
C PRO A 15 -8.62 -19.72 -19.18
N ARG A 16 -7.45 -19.12 -19.46
CA ARG A 16 -6.23 -19.88 -19.68
C ARG A 16 -6.06 -20.79 -18.47
N THR A 17 -5.97 -22.10 -18.70
CA THR A 17 -5.57 -23.04 -17.65
C THR A 17 -4.28 -22.51 -17.03
N PRO A 18 -4.22 -22.35 -15.70
CA PRO A 18 -3.06 -21.74 -15.06
C PRO A 18 -1.81 -22.58 -15.39
N PRO A 19 -0.66 -21.94 -15.66
CA PRO A 19 0.59 -22.68 -15.87
C PRO A 19 0.90 -23.55 -14.65
N SER A 20 1.57 -24.69 -14.86
CA SER A 20 1.85 -25.72 -13.83
C SER A 20 2.65 -25.25 -12.60
N SER A 21 3.05 -23.97 -12.56
CA SER A 21 3.75 -23.31 -11.44
C SER A 21 2.81 -22.52 -10.52
N VAL A 22 1.51 -22.51 -10.78
CA VAL A 22 0.52 -21.72 -10.05
C VAL A 22 -0.10 -22.54 -8.92
N ILE A 23 -0.17 -21.95 -7.74
CA ILE A 23 -0.92 -22.53 -6.62
C ILE A 23 -2.39 -22.16 -6.80
N VAL A 24 -3.23 -23.15 -7.13
CA VAL A 24 -4.68 -22.97 -7.17
C VAL A 24 -5.24 -23.37 -5.81
N SER A 25 -6.01 -22.47 -5.22
CA SER A 25 -6.71 -22.65 -3.96
C SER A 25 -8.20 -22.73 -4.22
N ASP A 26 -8.82 -23.85 -3.84
CA ASP A 26 -10.27 -24.02 -3.88
C ASP A 26 -10.87 -23.57 -2.54
N LEU A 27 -10.44 -22.43 -1.99
CA LEU A 27 -10.64 -22.04 -0.58
C LEU A 27 -12.10 -21.98 -0.11
N TYR A 28 -13.06 -21.88 -1.03
CA TYR A 28 -14.49 -21.98 -0.73
C TYR A 28 -15.08 -23.40 -0.90
N ALA A 29 -14.35 -24.33 -1.49
CA ALA A 29 -14.58 -25.77 -1.36
C ALA A 29 -13.87 -26.36 -0.12
N SER A 30 -13.47 -25.51 0.85
CA SER A 30 -12.75 -25.93 2.04
C SER A 30 -13.48 -27.06 2.77
N LYS A 31 -12.70 -27.85 3.51
CA LYS A 31 -13.20 -28.90 4.38
C LYS A 31 -14.30 -28.41 5.33
N ASP A 32 -14.30 -27.14 5.71
CA ASP A 32 -15.29 -26.58 6.63
C ASP A 32 -16.60 -26.25 5.94
N LEU A 33 -16.59 -25.67 4.72
CA LEU A 33 -17.84 -25.52 3.97
C LEU A 33 -18.34 -26.88 3.50
N SER A 34 -17.44 -27.78 3.08
CA SER A 34 -17.79 -29.15 2.73
C SER A 34 -18.32 -29.95 3.92
N ALA A 35 -17.76 -29.77 5.12
CA ALA A 35 -18.25 -30.38 6.36
C ALA A 35 -19.54 -29.71 6.84
N TRP A 36 -19.68 -28.40 6.66
CA TRP A 36 -20.92 -27.68 6.95
C TRP A 36 -22.04 -28.14 6.02
N ILE A 37 -21.78 -28.21 4.72
CA ILE A 37 -22.68 -28.78 3.71
C ILE A 37 -22.97 -30.23 4.06
N ALA A 38 -21.98 -31.06 4.39
CA ALA A 38 -22.19 -32.46 4.76
C ALA A 38 -23.06 -32.60 6.02
N ASN A 39 -22.82 -31.77 7.04
CA ASN A 39 -23.60 -31.76 8.28
C ASN A 39 -25.03 -31.23 8.08
N HIS A 40 -25.25 -30.33 7.13
CA HIS A 40 -26.58 -29.76 6.81
C HIS A 40 -27.25 -30.44 5.60
N SER A 41 -26.58 -31.41 4.97
CA SER A 41 -27.01 -32.08 3.73
C SER A 41 -28.28 -32.93 3.90
N LEU A 42 -28.65 -33.23 5.15
CA LEU A 42 -29.87 -33.98 5.47
C LEU A 42 -31.16 -33.24 5.03
N TRP A 43 -31.10 -31.91 4.87
CA TRP A 43 -32.26 -31.09 4.53
C TRP A 43 -32.12 -30.35 3.20
N PHE A 44 -30.88 -30.11 2.75
CA PHE A 44 -30.60 -29.35 1.53
C PHE A 44 -29.52 -30.05 0.71
N SER A 45 -29.82 -30.33 -0.56
CA SER A 45 -28.78 -30.66 -1.54
C SER A 45 -28.25 -29.36 -2.11
N TYR A 46 -26.93 -29.22 -2.21
CA TYR A 46 -26.29 -28.11 -2.91
C TYR A 46 -25.86 -28.58 -4.29
N ASP A 47 -25.83 -27.65 -5.23
CA ASP A 47 -25.32 -27.86 -6.57
C ASP A 47 -24.30 -26.78 -6.90
N TRP A 48 -23.32 -27.15 -7.73
CA TRP A 48 -22.22 -26.26 -8.10
C TRP A 48 -22.47 -25.68 -9.48
N LEU A 49 -22.50 -24.35 -9.57
CA LEU A 49 -22.51 -23.63 -10.84
C LEU A 49 -21.09 -23.48 -11.39
N VAL A 50 -20.60 -24.54 -12.02
CA VAL A 50 -19.25 -24.55 -12.64
C VAL A 50 -19.06 -23.41 -13.64
N THR A 51 -20.13 -23.03 -14.34
CA THR A 51 -20.12 -21.98 -15.36
C THR A 51 -20.03 -20.56 -14.80
N ALA A 52 -20.26 -20.37 -13.50
CA ALA A 52 -20.19 -19.07 -12.82
C ALA A 52 -18.97 -18.97 -11.88
N GLU A 53 -17.98 -19.86 -12.06
CA GLU A 53 -16.75 -19.80 -11.29
C GLU A 53 -15.91 -18.59 -11.68
N THR A 54 -15.50 -17.84 -10.66
CA THR A 54 -14.54 -16.75 -10.84
C THR A 54 -13.16 -17.18 -10.36
N PHE A 55 -12.17 -16.78 -11.14
CA PHE A 55 -10.77 -16.98 -10.81
C PHE A 55 -10.15 -15.64 -10.44
N LYS A 56 -9.72 -15.52 -9.19
CA LYS A 56 -9.09 -14.31 -8.69
C LYS A 56 -7.58 -14.51 -8.63
N ALA A 57 -6.86 -13.73 -9.44
CA ALA A 57 -5.41 -13.71 -9.44
C ALA A 57 -4.89 -12.81 -8.31
N PHE A 58 -3.89 -13.32 -7.58
CA PHE A 58 -3.16 -12.52 -6.60
C PHE A 58 -2.07 -11.72 -7.28
N LEU A 59 -2.16 -10.41 -7.17
CA LEU A 59 -1.13 -9.50 -7.63
C LEU A 59 -0.28 -9.05 -6.46
N PHE A 60 0.89 -8.49 -6.77
CA PHE A 60 1.70 -7.82 -5.76
C PHE A 60 2.21 -6.47 -6.25
N ILE A 61 2.37 -5.56 -5.30
CA ILE A 61 3.03 -4.28 -5.52
C ILE A 61 4.15 -4.12 -4.51
N TRP A 62 5.25 -3.51 -4.95
CA TRP A 62 6.32 -3.13 -4.06
C TRP A 62 6.12 -1.70 -3.60
N VAL A 63 5.95 -1.52 -2.29
CA VAL A 63 5.78 -0.20 -1.69
C VAL A 63 7.05 0.19 -0.97
N ILE A 64 7.58 1.34 -1.36
CA ILE A 64 8.82 1.89 -0.82
C ILE A 64 8.54 3.30 -0.35
N THR A 65 8.56 3.48 0.96
CA THR A 65 8.55 4.81 1.56
C THR A 65 9.79 5.55 1.09
N LYS A 66 9.60 6.76 0.54
CA LYS A 66 10.72 7.56 0.06
C LYS A 66 11.74 7.70 1.19
N PRO A 67 13.01 7.31 0.97
CA PRO A 67 14.01 7.48 2.00
C PRO A 67 14.07 8.97 2.33
N SER A 68 13.93 9.31 3.62
CA SER A 68 14.35 10.62 4.10
C SER A 68 15.81 10.78 3.68
N LEU A 69 16.15 11.84 2.94
CA LEU A 69 17.52 12.15 2.53
C LEU A 69 18.44 11.98 3.75
N THR A 70 19.19 10.89 3.79
CA THR A 70 20.14 10.64 4.86
C THR A 70 21.37 11.47 4.58
N HIS A 71 22.04 11.95 5.62
CA HIS A 71 23.31 12.66 5.46
C HIS A 71 24.37 11.85 4.70
N SER A 72 24.22 10.52 4.65
CA SER A 72 25.05 9.64 3.82
C SER A 72 24.98 9.98 2.33
N ALA A 73 23.84 10.45 1.83
CA ALA A 73 23.66 10.78 0.42
C ALA A 73 24.59 11.89 -0.07
N LEU A 74 25.10 12.75 0.83
CA LEU A 74 26.12 13.74 0.49
C LEU A 74 27.45 13.07 0.14
N TRP A 75 27.80 11.95 0.77
CA TRP A 75 29.06 11.26 0.50
C TRP A 75 29.00 10.36 -0.73
N ASP A 76 27.79 9.96 -1.14
CA ASP A 76 27.54 9.07 -2.28
C ASP A 76 27.84 9.75 -3.64
N GLY A 77 27.97 11.08 -3.68
CA GLY A 77 28.36 11.84 -4.86
C GLY A 77 29.71 11.46 -5.45
N PHE A 78 30.56 10.76 -4.69
CA PHE A 78 31.80 10.17 -5.18
C PHE A 78 32.01 8.78 -4.58
N GLU A 79 32.53 7.86 -5.40
CA GLU A 79 32.94 6.56 -4.92
C GLU A 79 34.09 6.67 -3.91
N LYS A 80 34.24 5.66 -3.05
CA LYS A 80 35.30 5.60 -2.03
C LYS A 80 36.69 5.83 -2.64
N ILE A 81 36.94 5.32 -3.84
CA ILE A 81 38.22 5.47 -4.56
C ILE A 81 38.44 6.94 -4.95
N SER A 82 37.42 7.64 -5.44
CA SER A 82 37.51 9.06 -5.81
C SER A 82 37.86 9.95 -4.63
N TRP A 83 37.33 9.66 -3.44
CA TRP A 83 37.71 10.37 -2.21
C TRP A 83 39.18 10.14 -1.84
N ILE A 84 39.65 8.90 -1.94
CA ILE A 84 41.06 8.55 -1.66
C ILE A 84 41.99 9.26 -2.66
N LEU A 85 41.65 9.22 -3.95
CA LEU A 85 42.40 9.92 -5.01
C LEU A 85 42.41 11.43 -4.79
N LEU A 86 41.29 12.01 -4.34
CA LEU A 86 41.20 13.43 -4.01
C LEU A 86 42.15 13.79 -2.87
N ILE A 87 42.15 13.04 -1.76
CA ILE A 87 43.04 13.28 -0.62
C ILE A 87 44.52 13.13 -1.03
N MET A 88 44.84 12.12 -1.84
CA MET A 88 46.20 11.92 -2.36
C MET A 88 46.63 13.07 -3.28
N SER A 89 45.75 13.51 -4.19
CA SER A 89 46.05 14.63 -5.10
C SER A 89 46.26 15.95 -4.35
N VAL A 90 45.41 16.26 -3.36
CA VAL A 90 45.58 17.42 -2.46
C VAL A 90 46.93 17.36 -1.76
N SER A 91 47.29 16.21 -1.18
CA SER A 91 48.57 16.02 -0.49
C SER A 91 49.76 16.22 -1.42
N MET A 92 49.69 15.67 -2.63
CA MET A 92 50.73 15.83 -3.67
C MET A 92 50.89 17.28 -4.11
N VAL A 93 49.80 18.02 -4.30
CA VAL A 93 49.84 19.44 -4.68
C VAL A 93 50.41 20.30 -3.54
N ILE A 94 50.08 20.00 -2.28
CA ILE A 94 50.66 20.69 -1.11
C ILE A 94 52.17 20.47 -1.06
N LEU A 95 52.64 19.23 -1.27
CA LEU A 95 54.08 18.90 -1.29
C LEU A 95 54.79 19.56 -2.48
N ALA A 96 54.19 19.56 -3.66
CA ALA A 96 54.71 20.21 -4.85
C ALA A 96 54.82 21.73 -4.66
N LEU A 97 53.80 22.37 -4.07
CA LEU A 97 53.83 23.80 -3.74
C LEU A 97 54.89 24.13 -2.68
N LYS A 98 55.06 23.28 -1.67
CA LYS A 98 56.14 23.46 -0.67
C LYS A 98 57.53 23.41 -1.34
N ARG A 99 57.73 22.52 -2.31
CA ARG A 99 58.99 22.38 -3.05
C ARG A 99 59.22 23.50 -4.06
N ALA A 100 58.16 24.03 -4.67
CA ALA A 100 58.22 25.10 -5.67
C ALA A 100 58.37 26.50 -5.04
N ARG A 101 58.12 26.64 -3.74
CA ARG A 101 58.16 27.91 -3.01
C ARG A 101 59.60 28.35 -2.70
N ASN A 102 59.89 29.64 -2.92
CA ASN A 102 61.14 30.25 -2.47
C ASN A 102 61.21 30.34 -0.94
N LYS A 103 62.38 30.05 -0.36
CA LYS A 103 62.60 29.91 1.09
C LYS A 103 62.24 31.18 1.90
N ASP A 104 62.30 32.37 1.30
CA ASP A 104 62.20 33.65 2.01
C ASP A 104 60.77 34.13 2.31
N VAL A 105 59.75 33.41 1.87
CA VAL A 105 58.36 33.85 2.01
C VAL A 105 57.72 33.05 3.13
N GLN A 106 57.37 33.66 4.26
CA GLN A 106 56.88 32.95 5.46
C GLN A 106 55.35 32.99 5.71
N SER A 107 54.55 33.75 4.97
CA SER A 107 53.26 34.18 5.56
C SER A 107 52.01 33.32 5.31
N VAL A 108 51.92 32.44 4.31
CA VAL A 108 50.68 31.68 4.06
C VAL A 108 50.96 30.17 3.99
N SER A 109 50.18 29.36 4.71
CA SER A 109 50.28 27.91 4.63
C SER A 109 49.80 27.45 3.25
N SER A 110 50.66 26.79 2.46
CA SER A 110 50.28 26.26 1.15
C SER A 110 49.08 25.31 1.23
N ALA A 111 48.90 24.63 2.37
CA ALA A 111 47.75 23.78 2.63
C ALA A 111 46.43 24.57 2.65
N GLN A 112 46.41 25.76 3.25
CA GLN A 112 45.20 26.60 3.31
C GLN A 112 44.75 27.02 1.91
N ILE A 113 45.69 27.45 1.05
CA ILE A 113 45.38 27.85 -0.32
C ILE A 113 44.79 26.68 -1.11
N VAL A 114 45.41 25.50 -1.04
CA VAL A 114 44.95 24.31 -1.76
C VAL A 114 43.55 23.88 -1.29
N VAL A 115 43.31 23.86 0.03
CA VAL A 115 42.02 23.47 0.61
C VAL A 115 40.95 24.51 0.31
N PHE A 116 41.23 25.81 0.41
CA PHE A 116 40.25 26.85 0.06
C PHE A 116 39.86 26.81 -1.41
N LEU A 117 40.81 26.58 -2.31
CA LEU A 117 40.49 26.39 -3.74
C LEU A 117 39.64 25.14 -3.97
N LEU A 118 39.92 24.04 -3.27
CA LEU A 118 39.11 22.82 -3.35
C LEU A 118 37.68 23.02 -2.85
N LEU A 119 37.52 23.75 -1.74
CA LEU A 119 36.22 24.08 -1.16
C LEU A 119 35.51 25.24 -1.88
N GLU A 120 36.07 25.74 -2.98
CA GLU A 120 35.59 26.92 -3.71
C GLU A 120 35.38 28.16 -2.83
N GLN A 121 36.13 28.25 -1.72
CA GLN A 121 36.06 29.40 -0.83
C GLN A 121 36.86 30.54 -1.48
N GLY A 122 36.13 31.51 -2.04
CA GLY A 122 36.65 32.62 -2.86
C GLY A 122 37.61 33.61 -2.18
N GLN A 123 38.24 33.24 -1.07
CA GLN A 123 39.35 33.98 -0.48
C GLN A 123 40.63 33.71 -1.28
N LEU A 124 40.65 34.25 -2.50
CA LEU A 124 41.87 34.30 -3.29
C LEU A 124 42.90 35.13 -2.52
N PRO A 125 44.13 34.61 -2.34
CA PRO A 125 45.16 35.35 -1.64
C PRO A 125 45.49 36.60 -2.49
N SER A 126 45.67 37.75 -1.84
CA SER A 126 45.73 39.05 -2.53
C SER A 126 46.72 39.03 -3.71
N ARG A 127 46.48 39.83 -4.76
CA ARG A 127 47.36 39.88 -5.95
C ARG A 127 48.85 40.10 -5.61
N LYS A 128 49.14 40.76 -4.47
CA LYS A 128 50.50 40.92 -3.93
C LYS A 128 51.11 39.58 -3.50
N SER A 129 50.35 38.71 -2.84
CA SER A 129 50.79 37.38 -2.42
C SER A 129 51.08 36.44 -3.59
N LEU A 130 50.30 36.51 -4.69
CA LEU A 130 50.50 35.69 -5.88
C LEU A 130 51.81 36.02 -6.61
N LYS A 131 52.21 37.31 -6.68
CA LYS A 131 53.51 37.70 -7.27
C LYS A 131 54.69 37.13 -6.50
N ILE A 132 54.55 36.94 -5.20
CA ILE A 132 55.59 36.45 -4.30
C ILE A 132 55.80 34.92 -4.46
N LEU A 133 54.79 34.18 -4.93
CA LEU A 133 54.85 32.73 -5.10
C LEU A 133 55.73 32.25 -6.27
N GLY A 134 56.11 33.15 -7.20
CA GLY A 134 56.91 32.81 -8.38
C GLY A 134 56.09 32.13 -9.48
N VAL A 135 56.62 32.15 -10.71
CA VAL A 135 55.90 31.70 -11.93
C VAL A 135 55.52 30.21 -11.85
N LYS A 136 56.41 29.36 -11.32
CA LYS A 136 56.18 27.91 -11.21
C LYS A 136 55.01 27.57 -10.27
N ALA A 137 54.96 28.18 -9.08
CA ALA A 137 53.87 27.95 -8.14
C ALA A 137 52.57 28.58 -8.63
N SER A 138 52.63 29.74 -9.30
CA SER A 138 51.45 30.34 -9.93
C SER A 138 50.84 29.41 -10.98
N ALA A 139 51.64 28.82 -11.87
CA ALA A 139 51.15 27.88 -12.88
C ALA A 139 50.53 26.63 -12.23
N LEU A 140 51.15 26.09 -11.17
CA LEU A 140 50.62 24.95 -10.43
C LEU A 140 49.29 25.28 -9.72
N ILE A 141 49.17 26.46 -9.12
CA ILE A 141 47.92 26.94 -8.50
C ILE A 141 46.83 27.11 -9.55
N SER A 142 47.14 27.68 -10.72
CA SER A 142 46.17 27.84 -11.81
C SER A 142 45.69 26.48 -12.34
N LEU A 143 46.60 25.52 -12.53
CA LEU A 143 46.24 24.16 -12.94
C LEU A 143 45.40 23.46 -11.87
N TRP A 144 45.78 23.59 -10.59
CA TRP A 144 45.01 23.03 -9.49
C TRP A 144 43.60 23.65 -9.40
N ALA A 145 43.48 24.96 -9.55
CA ALA A 145 42.19 25.64 -9.55
C ALA A 145 41.29 25.15 -10.70
N LEU A 146 41.85 24.95 -11.90
CA LEU A 146 41.11 24.35 -13.02
C LEU A 146 40.62 22.93 -12.67
N MET A 147 41.49 22.10 -12.08
CA MET A 147 41.12 20.76 -11.65
C MET A 147 40.04 20.78 -10.56
N CYS A 148 40.12 21.69 -9.58
CA CYS A 148 39.08 21.86 -8.56
C CYS A 148 37.72 22.19 -9.18
N ILE A 149 37.68 23.07 -10.19
CA ILE A 149 36.44 23.41 -10.90
C ILE A 149 35.85 22.16 -11.57
N VAL A 150 36.68 21.37 -12.26
CA VAL A 150 36.24 20.13 -12.91
C VAL A 150 35.73 19.11 -11.89
N ILE A 151 36.48 18.87 -10.81
CA ILE A 151 36.12 17.94 -9.74
C ILE A 151 34.82 18.37 -9.05
N SER A 152 34.70 19.66 -8.71
CA SER A 152 33.53 20.22 -8.05
C SER A 152 32.28 20.12 -8.94
N ASN A 153 32.39 20.48 -10.22
CA ASN A 153 31.29 20.34 -11.16
C ASN A 153 30.91 18.86 -11.38
N GLY A 154 31.88 17.95 -11.45
CA GLY A 154 31.64 16.51 -11.52
C GLY A 154 30.92 15.98 -10.28
N TYR A 155 31.35 16.38 -9.08
CA TYR A 155 30.69 16.04 -7.83
C TYR A 155 29.26 16.59 -7.77
N LYS A 156 29.06 17.88 -8.07
CA LYS A 156 27.74 18.51 -8.10
C LYS A 156 26.82 17.84 -9.12
N GLY A 157 27.35 17.51 -10.30
CA GLY A 157 26.62 16.80 -11.36
C GLY A 157 26.20 15.40 -10.92
N ASN A 158 27.10 14.64 -10.31
CA ASN A 158 26.77 13.30 -9.81
C ASN A 158 25.79 13.37 -8.62
N MET A 159 25.97 14.32 -7.70
CA MET A 159 25.03 14.60 -6.62
C MET A 159 23.64 14.95 -7.17
N PHE A 160 23.57 15.83 -8.17
CA PHE A 160 22.29 16.17 -8.80
C PHE A 160 21.68 14.95 -9.49
N SER A 161 22.49 14.13 -10.16
CA SER A 161 22.06 12.87 -10.75
C SER A 161 21.54 11.91 -9.68
N LEU A 162 22.16 11.79 -8.52
CA LEU A 162 21.67 10.93 -7.42
C LEU A 162 20.38 11.46 -6.79
N LEU A 163 20.24 12.78 -6.69
CA LEU A 163 19.04 13.42 -6.16
C LEU A 163 17.86 13.37 -7.13
N THR A 164 18.12 13.22 -8.44
CA THR A 164 17.09 13.18 -9.48
C THR A 164 16.81 11.76 -10.01
N ALA A 165 17.82 10.91 -10.09
CA ALA A 165 17.68 9.51 -10.46
C ALA A 165 17.10 8.75 -9.27
N ILE A 166 15.80 8.54 -9.32
CA ILE A 166 15.17 7.50 -8.52
C ILE A 166 15.68 6.18 -9.11
N SER A 167 16.74 5.62 -8.53
CA SER A 167 17.18 4.27 -8.88
C SER A 167 16.02 3.34 -8.55
N SER A 168 15.27 2.93 -9.57
CA SER A 168 14.17 1.99 -9.37
C SER A 168 14.78 0.71 -8.81
N PRO A 169 14.41 0.31 -7.59
CA PRO A 169 14.93 -0.91 -7.01
C PRO A 169 14.52 -2.09 -7.90
N GLU A 170 15.36 -3.11 -7.90
CA GLU A 170 15.20 -4.27 -8.78
C GLU A 170 13.94 -5.06 -8.39
N VAL A 171 12.84 -4.81 -9.12
CA VAL A 171 11.56 -5.44 -8.86
C VAL A 171 11.70 -6.96 -9.09
N PRO A 172 11.39 -7.79 -8.09
CA PRO A 172 11.53 -9.23 -8.24
C PRO A 172 10.60 -9.74 -9.34
N ARG A 173 11.15 -10.57 -10.22
CA ARG A 173 10.47 -11.13 -11.39
C ARG A 173 9.79 -12.47 -11.16
N ASN A 174 10.20 -13.17 -10.10
CA ASN A 174 9.80 -14.54 -9.80
C ASN A 174 9.53 -14.68 -8.29
N LEU A 175 8.68 -15.64 -7.90
CA LEU A 175 8.41 -15.96 -6.49
C LEU A 175 9.70 -16.26 -5.70
N ASP A 176 10.65 -16.98 -6.29
CA ASP A 176 11.93 -17.27 -5.62
C ASP A 176 12.71 -16.01 -5.27
N GLN A 177 12.72 -15.01 -6.18
CA GLN A 177 13.34 -13.71 -5.90
C GLN A 177 12.59 -13.00 -4.77
N ILE A 178 11.25 -13.01 -4.83
CA ILE A 178 10.41 -12.45 -3.77
C ILE A 178 10.75 -13.09 -2.43
N LEU A 179 10.89 -14.42 -2.35
CA LEU A 179 11.18 -15.16 -1.13
C LEU A 179 12.59 -14.92 -0.60
N ASN A 180 13.57 -14.70 -1.48
CA ASN A 180 14.96 -14.43 -1.10
C ASN A 180 15.20 -12.98 -0.61
N LEU A 181 14.30 -12.04 -0.90
CA LEU A 181 14.41 -10.67 -0.39
C LEU A 181 14.31 -10.59 1.14
N LYS A 182 14.89 -9.57 1.77
CA LYS A 182 14.70 -9.34 3.22
C LYS A 182 13.39 -8.61 3.56
N THR A 183 12.68 -8.11 2.56
CA THR A 183 11.42 -7.35 2.72
C THR A 183 10.27 -8.27 3.09
N PRO A 184 9.44 -7.94 4.10
CA PRO A 184 8.28 -8.75 4.44
C PRO A 184 7.20 -8.65 3.36
N LEU A 185 6.40 -9.70 3.28
CA LEU A 185 5.20 -9.76 2.47
C LEU A 185 4.02 -9.39 3.36
N ILE A 186 3.25 -8.40 2.99
CA ILE A 186 2.09 -7.95 3.74
C ILE A 186 0.84 -8.29 2.94
N THR A 187 -0.17 -8.86 3.59
CA THR A 187 -1.44 -9.14 2.94
C THR A 187 -2.60 -8.68 3.82
N GLY A 188 -3.56 -8.02 3.17
CA GLY A 188 -4.88 -7.72 3.74
C GLY A 188 -5.96 -8.68 3.27
N ALA A 189 -5.61 -9.66 2.42
CA ALA A 189 -6.57 -10.63 1.90
C ALA A 189 -7.04 -11.54 3.05
N ALA A 190 -8.31 -11.42 3.37
CA ALA A 190 -8.95 -12.10 4.49
C ALA A 190 -10.19 -12.85 4.05
N TYR A 191 -10.56 -13.87 4.82
CA TYR A 191 -11.87 -14.48 4.75
C TYR A 191 -12.45 -14.55 6.16
N GLU A 192 -13.77 -14.42 6.26
CA GLU A 192 -14.49 -14.67 7.49
C GLU A 192 -14.84 -16.16 7.52
N ASP A 193 -14.44 -16.86 8.57
CA ASP A 193 -14.84 -18.25 8.74
C ASP A 193 -16.31 -18.35 9.20
N GLY A 194 -16.84 -19.57 9.26
CA GLY A 194 -18.23 -19.80 9.69
C GLY A 194 -18.53 -19.38 11.14
N TYR A 195 -17.51 -18.97 11.91
CA TYR A 195 -17.61 -18.51 13.29
C TYR A 195 -17.46 -16.99 13.44
N GLY A 196 -17.25 -16.28 12.33
CA GLY A 196 -17.02 -14.84 12.33
C GLY A 196 -15.57 -14.43 12.61
N GLU A 197 -14.63 -15.38 12.64
CA GLU A 197 -13.21 -15.05 12.78
C GLU A 197 -12.61 -14.67 11.43
N ILE A 198 -11.92 -13.52 11.40
CA ILE A 198 -11.25 -13.02 10.22
C ILE A 198 -9.86 -13.65 10.12
N ASN A 199 -9.68 -14.55 9.16
CA ASN A 199 -8.47 -15.30 8.92
C ASN A 199 -7.77 -14.89 7.61
N SER A 200 -6.47 -15.16 7.51
CA SER A 200 -5.70 -14.82 6.31
C SER A 200 -5.94 -15.81 5.19
N LEU A 201 -6.41 -15.30 4.05
CA LEU A 201 -6.70 -16.10 2.87
C LEU A 201 -5.45 -16.81 2.32
N ILE A 202 -4.31 -16.12 2.34
CA ILE A 202 -3.03 -16.69 1.91
C ILE A 202 -2.54 -17.79 2.87
N HIS A 203 -2.66 -17.59 4.19
CA HIS A 203 -2.25 -18.62 5.15
C HIS A 203 -3.13 -19.86 5.05
N GLN A 204 -4.43 -19.69 4.84
CA GLN A 204 -5.34 -20.81 4.62
C GLN A 204 -5.02 -21.56 3.33
N THR A 205 -4.75 -20.84 2.23
CA THR A 205 -4.28 -21.46 0.97
C THR A 205 -3.00 -22.26 1.19
N ILE A 206 -2.03 -21.69 1.90
CA ILE A 206 -0.77 -22.35 2.24
C ILE A 206 -1.04 -23.64 3.03
N TYR A 207 -1.91 -23.57 4.03
CA TYR A 207 -2.28 -24.70 4.86
C TYR A 207 -2.93 -25.81 4.04
N GLU A 208 -3.90 -25.48 3.18
CA GLU A 208 -4.59 -26.45 2.31
C GLU A 208 -3.62 -27.17 1.37
N VAL A 209 -2.72 -26.42 0.74
CA VAL A 209 -1.71 -27.00 -0.15
C VAL A 209 -0.80 -27.95 0.63
N GLN A 210 -0.37 -27.57 1.85
CA GLN A 210 0.46 -28.40 2.72
C GLN A 210 -0.19 -29.73 3.14
N GLN A 211 -1.53 -29.82 3.13
CA GLN A 211 -2.25 -31.06 3.44
C GLN A 211 -2.23 -32.09 2.30
N HIS A 212 -1.78 -31.72 1.08
CA HIS A 212 -1.70 -32.68 -0.02
C HIS A 212 -0.52 -33.65 0.15
N GLU A 213 -0.82 -34.95 0.23
CA GLU A 213 0.12 -36.06 0.50
C GLU A 213 1.26 -36.22 -0.52
N HIS A 214 1.20 -35.53 -1.67
CA HIS A 214 2.14 -35.69 -2.78
C HIS A 214 2.88 -34.40 -3.18
N LEU A 215 3.02 -33.45 -2.26
CA LEU A 215 3.83 -32.25 -2.51
C LEU A 215 5.31 -32.60 -2.73
N SER A 216 5.89 -32.05 -3.79
CA SER A 216 7.34 -32.09 -3.98
C SER A 216 8.06 -31.38 -2.82
N SER A 217 9.21 -31.92 -2.42
CA SER A 217 10.02 -31.37 -1.33
C SER A 217 10.44 -29.91 -1.59
N SER A 218 10.70 -29.56 -2.86
CA SER A 218 10.97 -28.18 -3.29
C SER A 218 9.78 -27.26 -3.09
N LEU A 219 8.57 -27.67 -3.50
CA LEU A 219 7.37 -26.84 -3.37
C LEU A 219 7.02 -26.64 -1.89
N ASN A 220 7.13 -27.68 -1.06
CA ASN A 220 6.90 -27.58 0.37
C ASN A 220 7.88 -26.57 1.03
N GLN A 221 9.17 -26.60 0.66
CA GLN A 221 10.13 -25.60 1.13
C GLN A 221 9.77 -24.17 0.72
N THR A 222 9.35 -23.98 -0.52
CA THR A 222 8.89 -22.67 -1.04
C THR A 222 7.68 -22.17 -0.25
N ILE A 223 6.70 -23.03 0.00
CA ILE A 223 5.48 -22.72 0.75
C ILE A 223 5.80 -22.41 2.22
N SER A 224 6.67 -23.18 2.88
CA SER A 224 7.09 -22.89 4.25
C SER A 224 7.82 -21.54 4.35
N ARG A 225 8.68 -21.22 3.38
CA ARG A 225 9.36 -19.90 3.33
C ARG A 225 8.35 -18.77 3.12
N LEU A 226 7.35 -19.00 2.27
CA LEU A 226 6.28 -18.05 2.01
C LEU A 226 5.45 -17.80 3.27
N SER A 227 5.01 -18.87 3.94
CA SER A 227 4.26 -18.80 5.21
C SER A 227 4.98 -18.01 6.29
N ASN A 228 6.30 -18.20 6.42
CA ASN A 228 7.09 -17.50 7.43
C ASN A 228 7.29 -16.01 7.13
N LYS A 229 7.05 -15.60 5.87
CA LYS A 229 7.34 -14.25 5.37
C LYS A 229 6.09 -13.40 5.21
N VAL A 230 4.93 -14.02 5.01
CA VAL A 230 3.64 -13.36 4.94
C VAL A 230 3.24 -12.87 6.32
N VAL A 231 2.92 -11.58 6.40
CA VAL A 231 2.39 -10.89 7.56
C VAL A 231 0.97 -10.50 7.24
N PHE A 232 0.02 -11.11 7.94
CA PHE A 232 -1.38 -10.80 7.80
C PHE A 232 -1.77 -9.58 8.63
N THR A 233 -2.58 -8.70 8.06
CA THR A 233 -3.18 -7.56 8.76
C THR A 233 -4.70 -7.71 8.69
N THR A 234 -5.36 -7.73 9.85
CA THR A 234 -6.83 -7.80 9.95
C THR A 234 -7.49 -6.43 9.77
N SER A 235 -6.71 -5.34 9.74
CA SER A 235 -7.24 -3.99 9.56
C SER A 235 -7.75 -3.77 8.14
N GLU A 236 -8.86 -3.04 8.00
CA GLU A 236 -9.32 -2.56 6.69
C GLU A 236 -8.19 -1.84 5.96
N ILE A 237 -8.17 -1.90 4.63
CA ILE A 237 -7.13 -1.31 3.78
C ILE A 237 -6.97 0.19 4.08
N SER A 238 -8.06 0.90 4.31
CA SER A 238 -8.09 2.33 4.69
C SER A 238 -7.47 2.60 6.07
N GLU A 239 -7.71 1.73 7.05
CA GLU A 239 -7.07 1.76 8.36
C GLU A 239 -5.57 1.43 8.29
N MET A 240 -5.21 0.43 7.48
CA MET A 240 -3.82 0.06 7.22
C MET A 240 -3.05 1.24 6.62
N ILE A 241 -3.65 2.01 5.72
CA ILE A 241 -2.99 3.17 5.08
C ILE A 241 -2.92 4.38 6.02
N SER A 242 -4.04 4.70 6.68
CA SER A 242 -4.07 5.80 7.64
C SER A 242 -3.08 5.57 8.79
N SER A 243 -2.94 4.32 9.25
CA SER A 243 -1.93 3.94 10.24
C SER A 243 -0.48 3.99 9.74
N GLN A 244 -0.18 3.88 8.45
CA GLN A 244 1.19 4.16 7.93
C GLN A 244 1.57 5.63 8.05
N THR A 245 0.57 6.51 7.99
CA THR A 245 0.77 7.93 8.28
C THR A 245 1.27 8.08 9.73
N TYR A 246 0.82 7.20 10.62
CA TYR A 246 1.12 7.18 12.06
C TYR A 246 2.14 6.11 12.53
N GLN A 247 2.75 5.34 11.62
CA GLN A 247 3.70 4.23 11.90
C GLN A 247 3.18 3.14 12.86
N ARG A 248 1.87 2.83 12.88
CA ARG A 248 1.31 1.89 13.88
C ARG A 248 0.23 0.98 13.31
N ILE A 249 0.59 -0.20 12.81
CA ILE A 249 -0.38 -1.24 12.48
C ILE A 249 -0.50 -2.21 13.67
N THR A 250 -1.72 -2.58 14.03
CA THR A 250 -1.94 -3.73 14.92
C THR A 250 -1.85 -5.01 14.08
N VAL A 251 -0.81 -5.82 14.27
CA VAL A 251 -0.68 -7.10 13.54
C VAL A 251 -1.11 -8.24 14.44
N ASN A 252 -2.09 -9.02 13.94
CA ASN A 252 -2.41 -10.33 14.49
C ASN A 252 -1.49 -11.37 13.83
N LYS A 253 -0.36 -11.66 14.48
CA LYS A 253 0.38 -12.88 14.19
C LYS A 253 -0.35 -14.02 14.91
N THR A 254 -1.16 -14.75 14.16
CA THR A 254 -1.80 -16.05 14.48
C THR A 254 -2.78 -16.05 15.67
N SER A 255 -4.07 -16.28 15.36
CA SER A 255 -5.15 -16.96 16.13
C SER A 255 -5.28 -16.86 17.66
N LEU A 256 -4.52 -16.02 18.36
CA LEU A 256 -4.69 -15.77 19.80
C LEU A 256 -4.66 -14.26 20.10
N PRO A 257 -5.81 -13.67 20.47
CA PRO A 257 -6.01 -12.22 20.60
C PRO A 257 -5.51 -11.66 21.94
N SER A 258 -4.24 -11.88 22.32
CA SER A 258 -3.79 -11.54 23.68
C SER A 258 -2.49 -10.75 23.82
N SER A 259 -1.81 -10.37 22.74
CA SER A 259 -0.89 -9.22 22.82
C SER A 259 -0.82 -8.48 21.48
N GLY A 260 -1.61 -7.42 21.34
CA GLY A 260 -1.57 -6.52 20.17
C GLY A 260 -0.22 -5.83 20.07
N LYS A 261 0.79 -6.54 19.56
CA LYS A 261 2.09 -5.95 19.25
C LYS A 261 1.88 -5.04 18.05
N MET A 262 2.07 -3.75 18.29
CA MET A 262 2.16 -2.78 17.19
C MET A 262 3.31 -3.20 16.28
N PHE A 263 2.98 -3.51 15.04
CA PHE A 263 3.92 -3.74 13.97
C PHE A 263 4.15 -2.42 13.26
N GLU A 264 5.37 -1.91 13.36
CA GLU A 264 5.78 -0.80 12.52
C GLU A 264 6.04 -1.35 11.11
N LEU A 265 5.38 -0.77 10.11
CA LEU A 265 5.67 -1.10 8.72
C LEU A 265 7.13 -0.76 8.41
N PRO A 266 7.86 -1.69 7.78
CA PRO A 266 9.20 -1.38 7.31
C PRO A 266 9.14 -0.31 6.21
N LYS A 267 10.28 0.34 5.97
CA LYS A 267 10.40 1.35 4.91
C LYS A 267 10.14 0.80 3.51
N ALA A 268 10.35 -0.50 3.31
CA ALA A 268 10.07 -1.21 2.07
C ALA A 268 9.39 -2.55 2.39
N TYR A 269 8.25 -2.81 1.76
CA TYR A 269 7.50 -4.06 1.89
C TYR A 269 6.78 -4.36 0.58
N ILE A 270 6.42 -5.62 0.39
CA ILE A 270 5.63 -6.05 -0.76
C ILE A 270 4.22 -6.29 -0.25
N TYR A 271 3.23 -5.65 -0.86
CA TYR A 271 1.83 -5.93 -0.60
C TYR A 271 1.34 -6.98 -1.60
N ILE A 272 0.71 -8.05 -1.10
CA ILE A 272 0.13 -9.14 -1.90
C ILE A 272 -1.35 -9.24 -1.56
N GLY A 273 -2.21 -9.27 -2.58
CA GLY A 273 -3.65 -9.44 -2.41
C GLY A 273 -4.34 -9.68 -3.75
N GLU A 274 -5.66 -9.71 -3.74
CA GLU A 274 -6.46 -9.77 -4.96
C GLU A 274 -6.20 -8.54 -5.84
N ALA A 275 -6.38 -8.66 -7.15
CA ALA A 275 -6.15 -7.56 -8.08
C ALA A 275 -6.93 -6.27 -7.71
N GLU A 276 -8.15 -6.44 -7.20
CA GLU A 276 -9.02 -5.36 -6.73
C GLU A 276 -8.46 -4.67 -5.50
N ASP A 277 -8.05 -5.44 -4.48
CA ASP A 277 -7.42 -4.96 -3.26
C ASP A 277 -6.11 -4.24 -3.53
N VAL A 278 -5.28 -4.79 -4.42
CA VAL A 278 -4.00 -4.19 -4.81
C VAL A 278 -4.24 -2.86 -5.54
N SER A 279 -5.24 -2.81 -6.42
CA SER A 279 -5.66 -1.58 -7.10
C SER A 279 -6.15 -0.53 -6.09
N LEU A 280 -7.03 -0.91 -5.16
CA LEU A 280 -7.53 -0.01 -4.11
C LEU A 280 -6.39 0.48 -3.20
N TYR A 281 -5.52 -0.43 -2.75
CA TYR A 281 -4.37 -0.10 -1.91
C TYR A 281 -3.42 0.87 -2.60
N SER A 282 -3.13 0.65 -3.89
CA SER A 282 -2.28 1.55 -4.67
C SER A 282 -2.90 2.95 -4.84
N MET A 283 -4.22 3.02 -5.06
CA MET A 283 -4.98 4.27 -5.18
C MET A 283 -4.92 5.05 -3.87
N LEU A 284 -5.22 4.41 -2.75
CA LEU A 284 -5.21 5.04 -1.44
C LEU A 284 -3.79 5.50 -1.06
N LEU A 285 -2.75 4.72 -1.36
CA LEU A 285 -1.35 5.11 -1.15
C LEU A 285 -0.96 6.34 -2.00
N ALA A 286 -1.49 6.48 -3.22
CA ALA A 286 -1.22 7.62 -4.09
C ALA A 286 -1.80 8.94 -3.53
N VAL A 287 -2.89 8.86 -2.76
CA VAL A 287 -3.51 10.02 -2.10
C VAL A 287 -2.74 10.44 -0.83
N THR A 288 -1.96 9.54 -0.22
CA THR A 288 -1.22 9.87 1.01
C THR A 288 -0.20 10.99 0.82
N LYS A 289 -0.05 11.84 1.85
CA LYS A 289 0.94 12.95 1.85
C LYS A 289 2.39 12.49 1.61
N LYS A 290 2.74 11.30 2.09
CA LYS A 290 4.12 10.76 2.00
C LYS A 290 4.47 10.31 0.58
N LYS A 291 3.47 10.06 -0.29
CA LYS A 291 3.62 9.61 -1.69
C LYS A 291 4.73 8.56 -1.85
N PRO A 292 4.55 7.35 -1.26
CA PRO A 292 5.51 6.28 -1.42
C PRO A 292 5.71 5.95 -2.90
N LEU A 293 6.89 5.43 -3.25
CA LEU A 293 7.13 4.86 -4.56
C LEU A 293 6.41 3.51 -4.62
N ILE A 294 5.46 3.39 -5.53
CA ILE A 294 4.72 2.16 -5.79
C ILE A 294 5.25 1.60 -7.10
N LEU A 295 5.84 0.42 -7.05
CA LEU A 295 6.31 -0.29 -8.23
C LEU A 295 5.37 -1.47 -8.46
N PRO A 296 4.65 -1.52 -9.60
CA PRO A 296 3.86 -2.69 -9.92
C PRO A 296 4.79 -3.90 -10.04
N GLY A 297 4.44 -4.98 -9.35
CA GLY A 297 5.07 -6.26 -9.60
C GLY A 297 4.78 -6.71 -11.04
N PRO A 298 5.64 -7.54 -11.64
CA PRO A 298 5.21 -8.31 -12.80
C PRO A 298 3.94 -9.10 -12.46
N ASN A 299 3.09 -9.34 -13.46
CA ASN A 299 1.92 -10.22 -13.35
C ASN A 299 2.40 -11.68 -13.16
N ILE A 300 2.93 -11.96 -11.98
CA ILE A 300 3.25 -13.30 -11.53
C ILE A 300 1.98 -13.80 -10.86
N ASP A 301 1.38 -14.78 -11.50
CA ASP A 301 0.28 -15.56 -10.98
C ASP A 301 0.77 -16.44 -9.81
N LEU A 302 0.91 -15.83 -8.63
CA LEU A 302 1.38 -16.52 -7.43
C LEU A 302 0.33 -17.50 -6.92
N PHE A 303 -0.91 -17.01 -6.85
CA PHE A 303 -2.06 -17.73 -6.35
C PHE A 303 -3.26 -17.43 -7.21
N TRP A 304 -4.04 -18.47 -7.46
CA TRP A 304 -5.35 -18.36 -8.06
C TRP A 304 -6.35 -18.87 -7.04
N GLN A 305 -7.27 -18.02 -6.65
CA GLN A 305 -8.40 -18.46 -5.86
C GLN A 305 -9.55 -18.77 -6.81
N ARG A 306 -10.09 -19.97 -6.68
CA ARG A 306 -11.33 -20.36 -7.33
C ARG A 306 -12.48 -20.08 -6.37
N VAL A 307 -13.44 -19.26 -6.79
CA VAL A 307 -14.64 -18.96 -6.01
C VAL A 307 -15.82 -19.67 -6.67
N PRO A 308 -16.25 -20.83 -6.14
CA PRO A 308 -17.39 -21.55 -6.65
C PRO A 308 -18.68 -20.82 -6.26
N MET A 309 -19.60 -20.71 -7.22
CA MET A 309 -20.96 -20.29 -6.91
C MET A 309 -21.79 -21.52 -6.54
N LEU A 310 -22.20 -21.58 -5.27
CA LEU A 310 -23.03 -22.66 -4.75
C LEU A 310 -24.49 -22.24 -4.74
N VAL A 311 -25.36 -23.13 -5.21
CA VAL A 311 -26.81 -22.92 -5.18
C VAL A 311 -27.49 -24.04 -4.43
N LEU A 312 -28.57 -23.69 -3.73
CA LEU A 312 -29.47 -24.69 -3.17
C LEU A 312 -30.17 -25.42 -4.32
N ARG A 313 -30.06 -26.75 -4.32
CA ARG A 313 -30.71 -27.61 -5.30
C ARG A 313 -32.19 -27.70 -4.98
N ASN A 314 -33.00 -27.27 -5.94
CA ASN A 314 -34.45 -27.34 -5.94
C ASN A 314 -34.93 -27.53 -7.39
N PHE A 315 -36.25 -27.60 -7.60
CA PHE A 315 -36.85 -27.80 -8.92
C PHE A 315 -36.49 -26.70 -9.94
N PHE A 316 -36.21 -25.48 -9.48
CA PHE A 316 -35.84 -24.34 -10.32
C PHE A 316 -34.34 -24.19 -10.55
N THR A 317 -33.49 -24.98 -9.88
CA THR A 317 -32.03 -24.82 -9.97
C THR A 317 -31.54 -24.88 -11.41
N GLU A 318 -32.05 -25.81 -12.23
CA GLU A 318 -31.67 -25.91 -13.65
C GLU A 318 -32.06 -24.66 -14.46
N VAL A 319 -33.23 -24.08 -14.17
CA VAL A 319 -33.68 -22.82 -14.80
C VAL A 319 -32.75 -21.67 -14.37
N TYR A 320 -32.39 -21.60 -13.08
CA TYR A 320 -31.45 -20.61 -12.59
C TYR A 320 -30.03 -20.80 -13.14
N LYS A 321 -29.57 -22.04 -13.33
CA LYS A 321 -28.27 -22.33 -13.97
C LYS A 321 -28.23 -21.73 -15.37
N GLN A 322 -29.27 -21.99 -16.17
CA GLN A 322 -29.38 -21.48 -17.54
C GLN A 322 -29.44 -19.95 -17.57
N ALA A 323 -30.22 -19.33 -16.68
CA ALA A 323 -30.31 -17.88 -16.59
C ALA A 323 -28.98 -17.25 -16.15
N ALA A 324 -28.33 -17.81 -15.13
CA ALA A 324 -27.01 -17.37 -14.67
C ALA A 324 -25.98 -17.50 -15.80
N PHE A 325 -26.01 -18.59 -16.54
CA PHE A 325 -25.16 -18.78 -17.71
C PHE A 325 -25.38 -17.70 -18.77
N GLN A 326 -26.63 -17.38 -19.11
CA GLN A 326 -26.94 -16.30 -20.05
C GLN A 326 -26.46 -14.92 -19.55
N ILE A 327 -26.56 -14.65 -18.24
CA ILE A 327 -26.06 -13.41 -17.64
C ILE A 327 -24.53 -13.34 -17.72
N VAL A 328 -23.83 -14.45 -17.47
CA VAL A 328 -22.37 -14.54 -17.60
C VAL A 328 -21.94 -14.40 -19.07
N GLU A 329 -22.56 -15.15 -19.98
CA GLU A 329 -22.27 -15.09 -21.43
C GLU A 329 -22.54 -13.73 -22.05
N SER A 330 -23.59 -13.03 -21.59
CA SER A 330 -23.89 -11.67 -22.04
C SER A 330 -22.89 -10.63 -21.54
N GLY A 331 -22.02 -10.99 -20.57
CA GLY A 331 -21.07 -10.07 -19.94
C GLY A 331 -21.70 -9.11 -18.91
N LEU A 332 -23.01 -9.20 -18.67
CA LEU A 332 -23.71 -8.37 -17.68
C LEU A 332 -23.17 -8.59 -16.27
N TRP A 333 -22.82 -9.84 -15.92
CA TRP A 333 -22.20 -10.16 -14.64
C TRP A 333 -20.91 -9.37 -14.41
N HIS A 334 -20.02 -9.37 -15.39
CA HIS A 334 -18.74 -8.68 -15.28
C HIS A 334 -18.91 -7.15 -15.25
N LEU A 335 -19.91 -6.61 -15.95
CA LEU A 335 -20.26 -5.19 -15.83
C LEU A 335 -20.71 -4.82 -14.42
N TRP A 336 -21.57 -5.64 -13.79
CA TRP A 336 -21.99 -5.42 -12.41
C TRP A 336 -20.82 -5.47 -11.44
N GLU A 337 -19.96 -6.48 -11.56
CA GLU A 337 -18.73 -6.60 -10.77
C GLU A 337 -17.83 -5.36 -10.93
N GLN A 338 -17.66 -4.84 -12.16
CA GLN A 338 -16.91 -3.60 -12.39
C GLN A 338 -17.56 -2.39 -11.71
N TYR A 339 -18.88 -2.24 -11.80
CA TYR A 339 -19.59 -1.12 -11.16
C TYR A 339 -19.54 -1.20 -9.64
N GLU A 340 -19.75 -2.39 -9.06
CA GLU A 340 -19.61 -2.64 -7.63
C GLU A 340 -18.19 -2.32 -7.16
N ASN A 341 -17.18 -2.77 -7.90
CA ASN A 341 -15.78 -2.46 -7.61
C ASN A 341 -15.49 -0.96 -7.61
N VAL A 342 -15.99 -0.22 -8.60
CA VAL A 342 -15.83 1.24 -8.65
C VAL A 342 -16.56 1.90 -7.47
N HIS A 343 -17.78 1.44 -7.16
CA HIS A 343 -18.55 1.95 -6.03
C HIS A 343 -17.83 1.74 -4.69
N SER A 344 -17.35 0.52 -4.44
CA SER A 344 -16.59 0.15 -3.25
C SER A 344 -15.30 0.96 -3.12
N LYS A 345 -14.56 1.16 -4.21
CA LYS A 345 -13.36 2.03 -4.23
C LYS A 345 -13.67 3.47 -3.86
N LEU A 346 -14.80 4.02 -4.36
CA LEU A 346 -15.22 5.37 -4.02
C LEU A 346 -15.63 5.51 -2.54
N LEU A 347 -16.31 4.50 -1.99
CA LEU A 347 -16.68 4.48 -0.56
C LEU A 347 -15.44 4.42 0.33
N GLU A 348 -14.48 3.54 0.02
CA GLU A 348 -13.22 3.43 0.76
C GLU A 348 -12.37 4.70 0.67
N MET A 349 -12.31 5.32 -0.52
CA MET A 349 -11.63 6.61 -0.68
C MET A 349 -12.30 7.72 0.14
N LYS A 350 -13.65 7.74 0.19
CA LYS A 350 -14.40 8.69 1.02
C LYS A 350 -14.12 8.48 2.52
N LYS A 351 -14.16 7.24 3.00
CA LYS A 351 -13.80 6.88 4.39
C LYS A 351 -12.37 7.32 4.70
N PHE A 352 -11.42 7.03 3.81
CA PHE A 352 -10.02 7.40 3.99
C PHE A 352 -9.82 8.92 4.10
N ILE A 353 -10.44 9.70 3.21
CA ILE A 353 -10.40 11.17 3.26
C ILE A 353 -10.97 11.67 4.59
N GLN A 354 -12.09 11.10 5.05
CA GLN A 354 -12.69 11.45 6.33
C GLN A 354 -11.71 11.19 7.49
N LEU A 355 -11.13 9.99 7.58
CA LEU A 355 -10.12 9.63 8.59
C LEU A 355 -8.91 10.56 8.56
N GLU A 356 -8.43 10.93 7.38
CA GLU A 356 -7.32 11.88 7.23
C GLU A 356 -7.70 13.30 7.69
N THR A 357 -8.93 13.76 7.42
CA THR A 357 -9.39 15.07 7.89
C THR A 357 -9.55 15.13 9.41
N GLU A 358 -10.17 14.12 10.02
CA GLU A 358 -10.39 14.03 11.47
C GLU A 358 -9.08 13.94 12.24
N SER A 359 -8.15 13.13 11.74
CA SER A 359 -6.83 12.98 12.36
C SER A 359 -6.02 14.27 12.24
N ASN A 360 -5.98 14.93 11.08
CA ASN A 360 -5.36 16.25 10.94
C ASN A 360 -5.97 17.30 11.89
N TYR A 361 -7.30 17.27 12.08
CA TYR A 361 -7.99 18.17 13.02
C TYR A 361 -7.56 17.91 14.48
N LYS A 362 -7.47 16.64 14.89
CA LYS A 362 -7.02 16.24 16.23
C LYS A 362 -5.58 16.66 16.51
N TYR A 363 -4.66 16.46 15.55
CA TYR A 363 -3.26 16.87 15.67
C TYR A 363 -3.09 18.40 15.76
N LYS A 364 -3.86 19.15 14.96
CA LYS A 364 -3.85 20.62 15.01
C LYS A 364 -4.35 21.15 16.36
N ASN A 365 -5.37 20.52 16.93
CA ASN A 365 -5.87 20.90 18.26
C ASN A 365 -4.89 20.55 19.38
N LEU A 366 -4.20 19.40 19.32
CA LEU A 366 -3.18 19.03 20.30
C LEU A 366 -1.97 19.97 20.27
N THR A 367 -1.46 20.32 19.08
CA THR A 367 -0.36 21.28 18.92
C THR A 367 -0.73 22.70 19.36
N VAL A 368 -1.98 23.12 19.16
CA VAL A 368 -2.47 24.41 19.70
C VAL A 368 -2.63 24.36 21.22
N ALA A 369 -3.06 23.23 21.79
CA ALA A 369 -3.17 23.06 23.24
C ALA A 369 -1.79 23.06 23.94
N ASP A 370 -0.81 22.35 23.39
CA ASP A 370 0.56 22.31 23.93
C ASP A 370 1.23 23.68 23.82
N ASN A 371 1.10 24.38 22.70
CA ASN A 371 1.67 25.74 22.55
C ASN A 371 1.02 26.78 23.48
N ARG A 372 -0.20 26.54 23.98
CA ARG A 372 -0.83 27.36 25.03
C ARG A 372 -0.32 27.00 26.43
N LEU A 373 0.12 25.78 26.67
CA LEU A 373 0.67 25.33 27.95
C LEU A 373 2.11 25.81 28.21
N PHE A 374 2.88 26.14 27.16
CA PHE A 374 4.27 26.59 27.28
C PHE A 374 4.47 28.12 27.26
N LYS A 375 3.40 28.92 27.21
CA LYS A 375 3.52 30.39 27.35
C LYS A 375 3.32 30.84 28.79
N THR A 376 4.44 31.26 29.39
CA THR A 376 4.64 32.01 30.64
C THR A 376 4.56 31.22 31.98
N PRO A 377 5.58 31.36 32.85
CA PRO A 377 5.64 30.64 34.14
C PRO A 377 4.54 31.07 35.15
N GLY A 378 3.84 32.19 34.91
CA GLY A 378 2.72 32.63 35.76
C GLY A 378 1.42 31.83 35.59
N GLN A 379 1.21 31.16 34.45
CA GLN A 379 -0.04 30.41 34.17
C GLN A 379 -0.02 28.94 34.61
N ARG A 380 1.15 28.41 35.00
CA ARG A 380 1.30 27.00 35.45
C ARG A 380 0.47 26.68 36.70
N LYS A 381 0.33 27.64 37.63
CA LYS A 381 -0.46 27.47 38.87
C LYS A 381 -1.97 27.37 38.59
N TRP A 382 -2.47 28.10 37.60
CA TRP A 382 -3.89 28.11 37.23
C TRP A 382 -4.32 26.89 36.41
N ASN A 383 -3.43 26.34 35.58
CA ASN A 383 -3.74 25.17 34.77
C ASN A 383 -3.74 23.86 35.57
N ILE A 384 -2.94 23.74 36.63
CA ILE A 384 -3.02 22.60 37.57
C ILE A 384 -4.35 22.63 38.34
N LEU A 385 -4.79 23.82 38.78
CA LEU A 385 -6.09 23.99 39.44
C LEU A 385 -7.27 23.67 38.50
N ARG A 386 -7.20 24.05 37.21
CA ARG A 386 -8.20 23.66 36.20
C ARG A 386 -8.23 22.16 35.90
N LEU A 387 -7.09 21.47 35.92
CA LEU A 387 -7.04 20.03 35.68
C LEU A 387 -7.68 19.24 36.84
N ILE A 388 -7.49 19.73 38.07
CA ILE A 388 -8.13 19.17 39.29
C ILE A 388 -9.65 19.45 39.27
N TRP A 389 -10.06 20.63 38.82
CA TRP A 389 -11.49 20.97 38.68
C TRP A 389 -12.20 20.20 37.56
N GLY A 390 -11.54 20.01 36.41
CA GLY A 390 -12.07 19.27 35.26
C GLY A 390 -12.29 17.78 35.56
N LYS A 391 -11.41 17.15 36.34
CA LYS A 391 -11.60 15.75 36.78
C LYS A 391 -12.78 15.58 37.74
N SER A 392 -13.10 16.60 38.55
CA SER A 392 -14.26 16.57 39.46
C SER A 392 -15.60 16.70 38.71
N ILE A 393 -15.62 17.43 37.60
CA ILE A 393 -16.81 17.55 36.73
C ILE A 393 -17.02 16.30 35.87
N ALA A 394 -15.94 15.68 35.38
CA ALA A 394 -16.02 14.42 34.64
C ALA A 394 -16.55 13.25 35.50
N LEU A 395 -16.19 13.21 36.79
CA LEU A 395 -16.72 12.23 37.75
C LEU A 395 -18.22 12.45 38.05
N ARG A 396 -18.71 13.69 38.00
CA ARG A 396 -20.16 13.97 38.13
C ARG A 396 -20.94 13.67 36.84
N ALA A 397 -20.32 13.80 35.67
CA ALA A 397 -20.95 13.44 34.40
C ALA A 397 -21.09 11.92 34.24
N ILE A 398 -20.11 11.13 34.73
CA ILE A 398 -20.18 9.66 34.69
C ILE A 398 -21.29 9.13 35.61
N MET A 399 -21.54 9.77 36.76
CA MET A 399 -22.65 9.39 37.66
C MET A 399 -24.06 9.74 37.13
N VAL A 400 -24.18 10.68 36.19
CA VAL A 400 -25.48 11.06 35.59
C VAL A 400 -25.83 10.17 34.39
N VAL A 401 -24.84 9.57 33.74
CA VAL A 401 -25.04 8.72 32.55
C VAL A 401 -25.51 7.30 32.91
N ASP A 402 -25.21 6.80 34.11
CA ASP A 402 -25.68 5.47 34.55
C ASP A 402 -27.15 5.44 35.00
N GLY A 403 -27.81 6.59 35.17
CA GLY A 403 -29.22 6.68 35.57
C GLY A 403 -30.24 6.72 34.43
N LEU A 404 -29.81 6.73 33.16
CA LEU A 404 -30.69 6.99 31.99
C LEU A 404 -30.77 5.84 30.98
N LYS A 405 -30.22 4.66 31.29
CA LYS A 405 -30.06 3.57 30.31
C LYS A 405 -31.17 2.51 30.26
N THR A 406 -32.27 2.61 31.02
CA THR A 406 -33.27 1.53 31.09
C THR A 406 -34.60 1.77 30.37
N GLU A 407 -34.90 2.97 29.83
CA GLU A 407 -36.24 3.22 29.22
C GLU A 407 -36.24 3.54 27.71
N ALA A 408 -35.08 3.74 27.08
CA ALA A 408 -35.03 4.14 25.66
C ALA A 408 -34.99 2.96 24.67
N PHE A 409 -34.80 1.72 25.12
CA PHE A 409 -34.56 0.57 24.22
C PHE A 409 -35.82 -0.15 23.73
N THR A 410 -36.98 0.06 24.36
CA THR A 410 -38.20 -0.71 24.05
C THR A 410 -39.13 -0.02 23.04
N VAL A 411 -38.96 1.28 22.77
CA VAL A 411 -39.87 2.05 21.88
C VAL A 411 -39.37 2.10 20.43
N VAL A 412 -38.06 1.91 20.19
CA VAL A 412 -37.48 2.01 18.84
C VAL A 412 -37.67 0.72 18.03
N PHE A 413 -37.83 -0.44 18.68
CA PHE A 413 -38.03 -1.72 17.98
C PHE A 413 -39.47 -1.92 17.43
N THR A 414 -40.47 -1.31 18.07
CA THR A 414 -41.87 -1.50 17.66
C THR A 414 -42.27 -0.63 16.46
N VAL A 415 -41.58 0.49 16.24
CA VAL A 415 -41.84 1.39 15.10
C VAL A 415 -41.15 0.91 13.82
N TYR A 416 -40.02 0.20 13.92
CA TYR A 416 -39.28 -0.32 12.77
C TYR A 416 -39.88 -1.61 12.19
N ALA A 417 -40.57 -2.41 13.00
CA ALA A 417 -41.22 -3.65 12.55
C ALA A 417 -42.55 -3.42 11.79
N VAL A 418 -43.25 -2.31 12.04
CA VAL A 418 -44.55 -2.01 11.38
C VAL A 418 -44.36 -1.27 10.05
N GLY A 419 -43.27 -0.51 9.88
CA GLY A 419 -42.99 0.22 8.64
C GLY A 419 -42.62 -0.67 7.44
N ASN A 420 -41.92 -1.78 7.67
CA ASN A 420 -41.44 -2.66 6.60
C ASN A 420 -42.47 -3.67 6.08
N LEU A 421 -43.59 -3.87 6.79
CA LEU A 421 -44.68 -4.74 6.34
C LEU A 421 -45.65 -4.04 5.37
N VAL A 422 -45.67 -2.70 5.35
CA VAL A 422 -46.52 -1.91 4.44
C VAL A 422 -45.82 -1.62 3.10
N GLY A 423 -44.49 -1.53 3.09
CA GLY A 423 -43.71 -1.32 1.86
C GLY A 423 -43.65 -2.54 0.92
N LEU A 424 -43.73 -3.76 1.48
CA LEU A 424 -43.65 -5.00 0.70
C LEU A 424 -44.97 -5.37 0.01
N ALA A 425 -46.11 -4.89 0.52
CA ALA A 425 -47.41 -5.05 -0.13
C ALA A 425 -47.63 -4.10 -1.32
N GLY A 426 -46.94 -2.95 -1.35
CA GLY A 426 -47.02 -1.97 -2.44
C GLY A 426 -46.28 -2.42 -3.71
N CYS A 427 -45.12 -3.07 -3.57
CA CYS A 427 -44.31 -3.48 -4.73
C CYS A 427 -44.87 -4.69 -5.49
N ILE A 428 -45.73 -5.51 -4.86
CA ILE A 428 -46.35 -6.68 -5.52
C ILE A 428 -47.56 -6.26 -6.38
N ILE A 429 -48.14 -5.09 -6.17
CA ILE A 429 -49.31 -4.61 -6.91
C ILE A 429 -48.92 -3.84 -8.19
N GLU A 430 -47.75 -3.19 -8.22
CA GLU A 430 -47.30 -2.46 -9.43
C GLU A 430 -46.74 -3.37 -10.54
N ILE A 431 -46.22 -4.55 -10.21
CA ILE A 431 -45.71 -5.50 -11.24
C ILE A 431 -46.85 -6.26 -11.93
N CYS A 432 -48.04 -6.34 -11.32
CA CYS A 432 -49.20 -6.99 -11.91
C CYS A 432 -50.07 -6.08 -12.81
N PHE A 433 -49.80 -4.77 -12.88
CA PHE A 433 -50.66 -3.84 -13.63
C PHE A 433 -50.13 -3.42 -15.03
N VAL A 434 -48.94 -3.86 -15.43
CA VAL A 434 -48.36 -3.52 -16.75
C VAL A 434 -48.66 -4.57 -17.84
N ARG A 435 -49.44 -5.62 -17.54
CA ARG A 435 -49.76 -6.69 -18.51
C ARG A 435 -51.21 -6.74 -18.99
N LEU A 436 -51.92 -5.60 -18.98
CA LEU A 436 -53.23 -5.46 -19.62
C LEU A 436 -53.40 -4.02 -20.11
N ILE A 437 -53.01 -3.76 -21.36
CA ILE A 437 -53.72 -2.91 -22.34
C ILE A 437 -52.97 -3.03 -23.67
N GLY A 438 -53.67 -3.54 -24.69
CA GLY A 438 -53.71 -2.90 -26.00
C GLY A 438 -52.56 -3.14 -26.97
N THR A 439 -52.72 -4.21 -27.76
CA THR A 439 -52.31 -4.29 -29.17
C THR A 439 -52.67 -3.03 -29.96
N THR A 440 -51.73 -2.43 -30.71
CA THR A 440 -51.85 -2.02 -32.15
C THR A 440 -50.59 -1.26 -32.63
N SER A 441 -50.00 -1.75 -33.75
CA SER A 441 -49.31 -1.07 -34.88
C SER A 441 -48.80 0.39 -34.69
N THR A 442 -47.57 0.82 -35.04
CA THR A 442 -46.70 0.67 -36.23
C THR A 442 -45.28 1.21 -35.91
N PRO A 443 -44.23 0.97 -36.74
CA PRO A 443 -42.87 1.47 -36.48
C PRO A 443 -42.61 2.84 -37.12
N ILE A 444 -41.91 3.73 -36.42
CA ILE A 444 -41.33 4.96 -36.99
C ILE A 444 -39.84 5.01 -36.64
N PHE A 445 -39.04 5.20 -37.69
CA PHE A 445 -37.60 5.35 -37.71
C PHE A 445 -37.16 6.78 -37.28
N LEU A 446 -36.10 6.84 -36.45
CA LEU A 446 -34.99 7.82 -36.39
C LEU A 446 -35.30 9.32 -36.06
N PRO A 447 -34.29 10.13 -35.63
CA PRO A 447 -32.83 9.89 -35.57
C PRO A 447 -32.24 9.56 -34.19
#